data_AF-A0A098E8D3-F1
#
_entry.id   AF-A0A098E8D3-F1
#
_cell.length_a   1.000
_cell.length_b   1.000
_cell.length_c   1.000
_cell.angle_alpha   90.00
_cell.angle_beta   90.00
_cell.angle_gamma   90.00
#
_symmetry.space_group_name_H-M   'P 1'
#
loop_
_entity.id
_entity.type
_entity.pdbx_description
1 polymer ?
#
loop_
_entity_poly.entity_id
_entity_poly.type
_entity_poly.pdbx_seq_one_letter_code
_entity_poly.pdbx_strand_id
1 'polypeptide(L)'
;MSKKFKGINLNSGVFGILTVVLMLTLSGCVEQKKDVTLTMNEMLYHVNLPTFLYAKFNESVNGSVDFYIDAQFIGNANSNGSNVSMEYYGNLTAGEYKVKAIFHGNAQFNNASASSILKIYKRNTILDVGFEPDERIYFKDSLNVKARLNVEGECTDKEILLYVGDKFFGKNLTNDECFADWTISNSDVGELNIKAEYKGNEIYKDANADNSIAIISKIPVKIFANSTEVELKDKNVTISTDMKDYLGRNVPNQTLKLISEGRLIANLTAEHNTFVLNISEFELGSHRLQVVFDGTEIYENASNDVFVEIINKYNISGVEVKAEIPLEQMFNKKISVYTDGSNASEYCAYEFESIADQKNGYSLRIQEGNKDSIFLGKNFGIITVKQGYEMLSCHVFLCMDKNINCSIPDVFEAIGKLENLSIALDKDVSGKPLAVYNEIRGTLGYKQAYLVQKGRQIYIKPYLINGSKCELSPTRTAHQNLTVKEVNDCNFSGIFIRNADERFMGVKDGKILLEGDETGLFVEETILKWLIAPGYAYNLRIKNQSE
;
A
#
# COMPACT_ATOMS: atom_id res chain seq x y z
N MET A 1 -5.09 117.73 47.15
CA MET A 1 -5.42 118.94 47.92
C MET A 1 -4.13 119.45 48.58
N SER A 2 -3.82 120.75 48.50
CA SER A 2 -2.85 121.52 49.34
C SER A 2 -1.45 120.97 49.74
N LYS A 3 -0.38 121.66 49.27
CA LYS A 3 0.94 121.97 49.96
C LYS A 3 1.92 120.78 50.22
N LYS A 4 3.23 120.87 49.89
CA LYS A 4 4.36 121.68 50.48
C LYS A 4 4.63 121.33 51.97
N PHE A 5 5.87 121.05 52.41
CA PHE A 5 7.01 121.98 52.65
C PHE A 5 8.38 121.21 52.60
N LYS A 6 9.52 121.80 52.18
CA LYS A 6 10.68 122.29 53.00
C LYS A 6 11.02 121.44 54.26
N GLY A 7 12.29 121.12 54.62
CA GLY A 7 13.64 121.42 54.08
C GLY A 7 14.62 121.93 55.17
N ILE A 8 15.95 122.03 54.90
CA ILE A 8 17.01 122.76 55.68
C ILE A 8 17.51 122.03 56.99
N ASN A 9 18.80 121.95 57.40
CA ASN A 9 20.10 122.45 56.87
C ASN A 9 21.41 121.72 57.33
N LEU A 10 22.49 121.92 56.54
CA LEU A 10 23.96 122.12 56.82
C LEU A 10 24.72 121.59 58.07
N ASN A 11 25.91 120.97 57.82
CA ASN A 11 27.30 121.51 58.01
C ASN A 11 28.38 120.40 57.77
N SER A 12 29.69 120.61 57.50
CA SER A 12 30.52 121.75 57.02
C SER A 12 31.99 121.33 56.73
N GLY A 13 32.70 121.92 55.74
CA GLY A 13 34.16 121.75 55.43
C GLY A 13 34.46 120.85 54.20
N VAL A 14 35.25 121.16 53.13
CA VAL A 14 36.40 122.08 52.81
C VAL A 14 37.76 121.56 53.32
N PHE A 15 38.85 121.32 52.55
CA PHE A 15 39.26 121.42 51.10
C PHE A 15 39.84 120.04 50.61
N GLY A 16 40.47 119.77 49.44
CA GLY A 16 40.95 120.53 48.26
C GLY A 16 42.49 120.75 48.23
N ILE A 17 43.28 120.68 47.13
CA ILE A 17 43.11 120.33 45.69
C ILE A 17 44.48 119.86 45.10
N LEU A 18 44.54 118.80 44.26
CA LEU A 18 45.45 118.73 43.07
C LEU A 18 45.14 117.57 42.07
N THR A 19 45.31 117.85 40.75
CA THR A 19 45.54 116.96 39.56
C THR A 19 44.85 115.56 39.46
N VAL A 20 43.98 115.18 38.50
CA VAL A 20 43.86 115.33 37.00
C VAL A 20 44.33 114.08 36.20
N VAL A 21 43.54 113.67 35.18
CA VAL A 21 43.64 112.49 34.25
C VAL A 21 43.31 111.12 34.90
N LEU A 22 42.32 110.31 34.47
CA LEU A 22 42.13 109.69 33.14
C LEU A 22 40.66 109.29 32.86
N MET A 23 40.30 109.08 31.58
CA MET A 23 38.99 108.56 31.14
C MET A 23 38.87 107.04 31.28
N LEU A 24 37.67 106.54 31.60
CA LEU A 24 36.87 105.68 30.70
C LEU A 24 35.48 105.38 31.29
N THR A 25 34.54 104.97 30.42
CA THR A 25 33.14 104.70 30.76
C THR A 25 32.92 103.29 31.31
N LEU A 26 32.01 103.15 32.29
CA LEU A 26 31.24 101.93 32.44
C LEU A 26 29.84 102.27 32.99
N SER A 27 28.82 102.12 32.13
CA SER A 27 27.42 102.08 32.53
C SER A 27 27.15 100.83 33.36
N GLY A 28 26.28 100.93 34.35
CA GLY A 28 25.78 99.76 35.08
C GLY A 28 24.91 98.87 34.20
N CYS A 29 25.52 97.90 33.51
CA CYS A 29 24.79 96.83 32.85
C CYS A 29 24.32 95.82 33.91
N VAL A 30 23.04 95.87 34.25
CA VAL A 30 22.35 94.67 34.74
C VAL A 30 22.22 93.73 33.54
N GLU A 31 22.90 92.59 33.55
CA GLU A 31 22.68 91.56 32.52
C GLU A 31 21.25 91.05 32.62
N GLN A 32 20.40 91.49 31.69
CA GLN A 32 19.03 91.02 31.60
C GLN A 32 19.03 89.62 30.99
N LYS A 33 18.62 88.64 31.80
CA LYS A 33 18.48 87.25 31.35
C LYS A 33 17.53 87.14 30.16
N LYS A 34 17.88 86.28 29.21
CA LYS A 34 17.12 86.02 28.01
C LYS A 34 16.01 84.99 28.26
N ASP A 35 14.83 85.23 27.68
CA ASP A 35 13.74 84.26 27.70
C ASP A 35 13.98 83.13 26.69
N VAL A 36 13.65 81.90 27.09
CA VAL A 36 13.72 80.70 26.27
C VAL A 36 12.43 79.91 26.37
N THR A 37 12.03 79.27 25.27
CA THR A 37 10.84 78.43 25.20
C THR A 37 11.27 76.98 25.26
N LEU A 38 10.77 76.23 26.24
CA LEU A 38 10.88 74.78 26.29
C LEU A 38 9.67 74.15 25.59
N THR A 39 9.89 73.07 24.85
CA THR A 39 8.85 72.34 24.09
C THR A 39 8.98 70.84 24.33
N MET A 40 7.88 70.11 24.21
CA MET A 40 7.81 68.65 24.32
C MET A 40 6.79 68.13 23.32
N ASN A 41 7.06 66.96 22.73
CA ASN A 41 6.11 66.25 21.85
C ASN A 41 5.45 65.10 22.62
N GLU A 42 4.39 64.51 22.07
CA GLU A 42 3.80 63.28 22.59
C GLU A 42 4.82 62.13 22.49
N MET A 43 4.86 61.28 23.51
CA MET A 43 5.84 60.18 23.64
C MET A 43 5.12 58.84 23.71
N LEU A 44 5.48 57.89 22.84
CA LEU A 44 4.78 56.62 22.66
C LEU A 44 5.76 55.46 22.88
N TYR A 45 5.48 54.61 23.87
CA TYR A 45 6.33 53.47 24.26
C TYR A 45 5.48 52.23 24.59
N HIS A 46 6.12 51.08 24.78
CA HIS A 46 5.47 49.85 25.25
C HIS A 46 5.91 49.47 26.67
N VAL A 47 5.07 48.72 27.37
CA VAL A 47 5.35 48.21 28.73
C VAL A 47 6.69 47.45 28.77
N ASN A 48 7.46 47.69 29.83
CA ASN A 48 8.79 47.10 30.08
C ASN A 48 9.83 47.35 28.96
N LEU A 49 9.79 48.51 28.30
CA LEU A 49 10.88 49.02 27.44
C LEU A 49 11.45 50.33 28.02
N PRO A 50 12.74 50.66 27.77
CA PRO A 50 13.32 51.94 28.15
C PRO A 50 12.53 53.11 27.57
N THR A 51 12.09 54.02 28.43
CA THR A 51 11.32 55.21 28.06
C THR A 51 12.24 56.42 28.03
N PHE A 52 12.22 57.22 26.97
CA PHE A 52 13.02 58.45 26.90
C PHE A 52 12.12 59.68 27.00
N LEU A 53 12.31 60.47 28.04
CA LEU A 53 11.65 61.76 28.20
C LEU A 53 12.45 62.82 27.44
N TYR A 54 11.80 63.50 26.48
CA TYR A 54 12.45 64.45 25.59
C TYR A 54 11.85 65.86 25.75
N ALA A 55 12.72 66.85 25.90
CA ALA A 55 12.35 68.26 25.89
C ALA A 55 13.35 69.06 25.05
N LYS A 56 12.91 70.15 24.45
CA LYS A 56 13.72 70.93 23.50
C LYS A 56 13.53 72.44 23.69
N PHE A 57 14.64 73.14 23.85
CA PHE A 57 14.70 74.59 23.83
C PHE A 57 14.61 75.13 22.40
N ASN A 58 14.10 76.35 22.25
CA ASN A 58 14.10 77.10 20.98
C ASN A 58 15.52 77.48 20.49
N GLU A 59 16.53 77.44 21.37
CA GLU A 59 17.92 77.77 21.09
C GLU A 59 18.89 76.94 21.95
N SER A 60 20.21 77.13 21.79
CA SER A 60 21.22 76.41 22.57
C SER A 60 21.30 76.96 24.00
N VAL A 61 21.01 76.11 24.99
CA VAL A 61 21.05 76.42 26.43
C VAL A 61 22.03 75.47 27.10
N ASN A 62 22.72 75.92 28.16
CA ASN A 62 23.48 75.03 29.04
C ASN A 62 22.85 75.04 30.43
N GLY A 63 22.08 74.00 30.76
CA GLY A 63 21.35 73.93 32.01
C GLY A 63 20.75 72.55 32.28
N SER A 64 20.34 72.32 33.52
CA SER A 64 19.64 71.10 33.94
C SER A 64 18.13 71.33 33.89
N VAL A 65 17.39 70.34 33.41
CA VAL A 65 15.93 70.35 33.32
C VAL A 65 15.35 69.19 34.13
N ASP A 66 14.49 69.52 35.07
CA ASP A 66 13.79 68.59 35.94
C ASP A 66 12.59 67.97 35.20
N PHE A 67 12.47 66.65 35.24
CA PHE A 67 11.35 65.90 34.68
C PHE A 67 10.45 65.33 35.78
N TYR A 68 9.14 65.48 35.56
CA TYR A 68 8.09 64.97 36.43
C TYR A 68 7.12 64.11 35.62
N ILE A 69 6.63 63.03 36.21
CA ILE A 69 5.53 62.20 35.70
C ILE A 69 4.40 62.27 36.74
N ASP A 70 3.21 62.72 36.33
CA ASP A 70 2.02 62.92 37.17
C ASP A 70 2.33 63.61 38.52
N ALA A 71 3.12 64.69 38.42
CA ALA A 71 3.64 65.52 39.51
C ALA A 71 4.67 64.88 40.46
N GLN A 72 5.00 63.59 40.33
CA GLN A 72 6.18 63.01 40.97
C GLN A 72 7.44 63.44 40.22
N PHE A 73 8.47 63.91 40.94
CA PHE A 73 9.81 64.16 40.36
C PHE A 73 10.50 62.82 40.06
N ILE A 74 11.04 62.68 38.85
CA ILE A 74 11.64 61.44 38.35
C ILE A 74 13.15 61.55 38.19
N GLY A 75 13.66 62.74 37.88
CA GLY A 75 15.08 63.00 37.67
C GLY A 75 15.29 64.27 36.85
N ASN A 76 16.56 64.59 36.58
CA ASN A 76 16.96 65.74 35.79
C ASN A 76 17.97 65.34 34.71
N ALA A 77 17.97 66.06 33.58
CA ALA A 77 18.96 65.90 32.52
C ALA A 77 19.51 67.25 32.07
N ASN A 78 20.79 67.28 31.71
CA ASN A 78 21.46 68.46 31.18
C ASN A 78 21.22 68.59 29.68
N SER A 79 21.08 69.82 29.19
CA SER A 79 20.94 70.11 27.76
C SER A 79 22.23 69.87 26.97
N ASN A 80 22.10 69.23 25.82
CA ASN A 80 23.14 69.11 24.81
C ASN A 80 22.73 69.99 23.61
N GLY A 81 23.31 71.19 23.53
CA GLY A 81 22.85 72.23 22.61
C GLY A 81 21.45 72.71 23.00
N SER A 82 20.47 72.50 22.11
CA SER A 82 19.05 72.83 22.37
C SER A 82 18.21 71.64 22.87
N ASN A 83 18.76 70.41 22.86
CA ASN A 83 17.99 69.21 23.15
C ASN A 83 18.26 68.68 24.56
N VAL A 84 17.25 68.12 25.21
CA VAL A 84 17.33 67.43 26.50
C VAL A 84 16.67 66.07 26.37
N SER A 85 17.37 65.02 26.82
CA SER A 85 16.85 63.66 26.85
C SER A 85 17.23 62.97 28.16
N MET A 86 16.25 62.40 28.86
CA MET A 86 16.45 61.56 30.04
C MET A 86 15.90 60.16 29.76
N GLU A 87 16.73 59.13 29.92
CA GLU A 87 16.26 57.74 29.92
C GLU A 87 15.66 57.40 31.28
N TYR A 88 14.55 56.67 31.27
CA TYR A 88 13.78 56.30 32.45
C TYR A 88 13.45 54.81 32.45
N TYR A 89 13.85 54.15 33.54
CA TYR A 89 13.74 52.71 33.79
C TYR A 89 12.60 52.38 34.79
N GLY A 90 11.58 53.23 34.89
CA GLY A 90 10.44 52.96 35.76
C GLY A 90 9.50 51.91 35.18
N ASN A 91 8.96 51.05 36.06
CA ASN A 91 7.94 50.05 35.73
C ASN A 91 6.58 50.72 35.51
N LEU A 92 6.44 51.46 34.40
CA LEU A 92 5.16 52.05 33.99
C LEU A 92 4.25 50.96 33.42
N THR A 93 3.04 50.88 33.96
CA THR A 93 1.94 50.07 33.40
C THR A 93 1.40 50.70 32.11
N ALA A 94 0.58 49.97 31.36
CA ALA A 94 -0.11 50.58 30.21
C ALA A 94 -1.07 51.69 30.66
N GLY A 95 -1.05 52.83 29.97
CA GLY A 95 -1.82 54.03 30.35
C GLY A 95 -1.30 55.33 29.73
N GLU A 96 -1.95 56.44 30.07
CA GLU A 96 -1.53 57.79 29.70
C GLU A 96 -1.05 58.56 30.95
N TYR A 97 0.15 59.14 30.87
CA TYR A 97 0.82 59.84 31.96
C TYR A 97 1.14 61.29 31.56
N LYS A 98 0.98 62.26 32.47
CA LYS A 98 1.34 63.66 32.20
C LYS A 98 2.81 63.89 32.54
N VAL A 99 3.61 64.17 31.52
CA VAL A 99 5.03 64.53 31.70
C VAL A 99 5.17 66.05 31.71
N LYS A 100 5.92 66.58 32.68
CA LYS A 100 6.28 68.00 32.76
C LYS A 100 7.79 68.14 32.84
N ALA A 101 8.36 69.04 32.04
CA ALA A 101 9.76 69.42 32.09
C ALA A 101 9.88 70.87 32.62
N ILE A 102 10.81 71.12 33.55
CA ILE A 102 11.03 72.44 34.18
C ILE A 102 12.51 72.79 34.13
N PHE A 103 12.83 73.91 33.47
CA PHE A 103 14.12 74.58 33.57
C PHE A 103 13.96 75.77 34.52
N HIS A 104 14.69 75.79 35.64
CA HIS A 104 14.58 76.87 36.64
C HIS A 104 15.31 78.18 36.24
N GLY A 105 15.93 78.20 35.06
CA GLY A 105 16.82 79.28 34.63
C GLY A 105 18.27 79.04 35.06
N ASN A 106 19.19 79.85 34.53
CA ASN A 106 20.60 79.86 34.93
C ASN A 106 21.10 81.32 35.04
N ALA A 107 22.40 81.59 34.91
CA ALA A 107 22.93 82.96 34.91
C ALA A 107 22.46 83.81 33.70
N GLN A 108 22.28 83.18 32.54
CA GLN A 108 22.03 83.82 31.24
C GLN A 108 20.56 83.78 30.81
N PHE A 109 19.81 82.77 31.26
CA PHE A 109 18.45 82.46 30.80
C PHE A 109 17.43 82.43 31.94
N ASN A 110 16.21 82.87 31.66
CA ASN A 110 15.07 82.76 32.56
C ASN A 110 14.52 81.33 32.67
N ASN A 111 13.60 81.10 33.59
CA ASN A 111 12.94 79.81 33.73
C ASN A 111 12.01 79.53 32.53
N ALA A 112 11.81 78.25 32.24
CA ALA A 112 10.91 77.76 31.20
C ALA A 112 10.31 76.43 31.62
N SER A 113 9.09 76.12 31.17
CA SER A 113 8.53 74.78 31.38
C SER A 113 7.65 74.35 30.21
N ALA A 114 7.54 73.04 30.04
CA ALA A 114 6.75 72.38 29.01
C ALA A 114 5.98 71.21 29.63
N SER A 115 4.94 70.74 28.95
CA SER A 115 4.21 69.53 29.35
C SER A 115 3.69 68.79 28.14
N SER A 116 3.59 67.47 28.24
CA SER A 116 3.12 66.57 27.20
C SER A 116 2.53 65.30 27.80
N ILE A 117 2.02 64.41 26.94
CA ILE A 117 1.53 63.08 27.31
C ILE A 117 2.59 62.04 26.94
N LEU A 118 2.82 61.11 27.87
CA LEU A 118 3.51 59.84 27.64
C LEU A 118 2.47 58.73 27.62
N LYS A 119 2.41 57.95 26.56
CA LYS A 119 1.50 56.80 26.42
C LYS A 119 2.30 55.52 26.40
N ILE A 120 1.95 54.63 27.33
CA ILE A 120 2.52 53.30 27.45
C ILE A 120 1.47 52.30 26.96
N TYR A 121 1.80 51.56 25.91
CA TYR A 121 0.90 50.57 25.30
C TYR A 121 1.26 49.15 25.71
N LYS A 122 0.25 48.31 25.92
CA LYS A 122 0.45 46.84 25.96
C LYS A 122 1.07 46.38 24.64
N ARG A 123 2.02 45.44 24.69
CA ARG A 123 2.68 44.84 23.52
C ARG A 123 1.67 44.08 22.68
N ASN A 124 1.88 44.07 21.36
CA ASN A 124 1.05 43.28 20.45
C ASN A 124 1.32 41.78 20.63
N THR A 125 0.33 40.97 20.28
CA THR A 125 0.34 39.51 20.37
C THR A 125 -0.37 38.93 19.15
N ILE A 126 0.13 37.82 18.62
CA ILE A 126 -0.53 37.07 17.53
C ILE A 126 -0.75 35.65 18.04
N LEU A 127 -1.98 35.16 17.89
CA LEU A 127 -2.35 33.78 18.21
C LEU A 127 -2.64 33.08 16.88
N ASP A 128 -2.03 31.92 16.67
CA ASP A 128 -2.37 30.98 15.58
C ASP A 128 -3.03 29.74 16.19
N VAL A 129 -3.88 29.01 15.46
CA VAL A 129 -4.37 27.69 15.88
C VAL A 129 -4.44 26.73 14.70
N GLY A 130 -3.89 25.53 14.88
CA GLY A 130 -3.77 24.49 13.86
C GLY A 130 -4.12 23.09 14.37
N PHE A 131 -4.03 22.13 13.46
CA PHE A 131 -4.51 20.76 13.63
C PHE A 131 -3.42 19.75 13.33
N GLU A 132 -3.46 18.60 14.00
CA GLU A 132 -2.68 17.42 13.66
C GLU A 132 -3.56 16.16 13.80
N PRO A 133 -3.89 15.44 12.71
CA PRO A 133 -3.61 15.78 11.31
C PRO A 133 -4.39 17.03 10.82
N ASP A 134 -3.87 17.69 9.78
CA ASP A 134 -4.42 18.90 9.18
C ASP A 134 -5.32 18.64 7.95
N GLU A 135 -4.98 17.65 7.11
CA GLU A 135 -5.78 17.35 5.90
C GLU A 135 -7.15 16.72 6.19
N ARG A 136 -7.20 15.71 7.07
CA ARG A 136 -8.30 14.73 7.14
C ARG A 136 -8.44 14.08 8.52
N ILE A 137 -9.69 14.00 8.99
CA ILE A 137 -10.10 13.23 10.17
C ILE A 137 -11.44 12.52 9.91
N TYR A 138 -11.59 11.29 10.42
CA TYR A 138 -12.85 10.53 10.34
C TYR A 138 -13.62 10.58 11.66
N PHE A 139 -14.90 10.23 11.58
CA PHE A 139 -15.80 10.22 12.73
C PHE A 139 -15.27 9.36 13.90
N LYS A 140 -15.21 9.96 15.10
CA LYS A 140 -14.68 9.41 16.37
C LYS A 140 -13.18 9.15 16.46
N ASP A 141 -12.35 9.51 15.48
CA ASP A 141 -10.90 9.60 15.71
C ASP A 141 -10.58 10.76 16.68
N SER A 142 -9.32 10.81 17.15
CA SER A 142 -8.79 11.88 17.99
C SER A 142 -8.07 12.94 17.16
N LEU A 143 -8.41 14.21 17.37
CA LEU A 143 -7.75 15.38 16.78
C LEU A 143 -6.81 16.02 17.82
N ASN A 144 -5.56 16.28 17.46
CA ASN A 144 -4.73 17.21 18.22
C ASN A 144 -4.95 18.64 17.71
N VAL A 145 -5.12 19.58 18.63
CA VAL A 145 -5.30 21.01 18.37
C VAL A 145 -4.13 21.74 19.05
N LYS A 146 -3.44 22.58 18.28
CA LYS A 146 -2.21 23.26 18.72
C LYS A 146 -2.34 24.75 18.49
N ALA A 147 -2.37 25.53 19.57
CA ALA A 147 -2.39 26.99 19.52
C ALA A 147 -0.99 27.55 19.78
N ARG A 148 -0.58 28.57 19.00
CA ARG A 148 0.76 29.18 19.08
C ARG A 148 0.67 30.67 19.40
N LEU A 149 1.25 31.09 20.52
CA LEU A 149 1.22 32.47 20.98
C LEU A 149 2.53 33.20 20.64
N ASN A 150 2.55 33.93 19.53
CA ASN A 150 3.70 34.73 19.12
C ASN A 150 3.72 36.09 19.85
N VAL A 151 4.75 36.35 20.65
CA VAL A 151 4.93 37.62 21.41
C VAL A 151 6.37 38.09 21.43
N GLU A 152 6.58 39.39 21.58
CA GLU A 152 7.91 39.98 21.81
C GLU A 152 8.31 39.86 23.29
N GLY A 153 8.78 38.68 23.69
CA GLY A 153 9.28 38.39 25.03
C GLY A 153 9.01 36.94 25.46
N GLU A 154 8.95 36.72 26.77
CA GLU A 154 8.67 35.41 27.37
C GLU A 154 7.24 34.94 27.09
N CYS A 155 7.12 33.82 26.36
CA CYS A 155 5.85 33.23 25.94
C CYS A 155 5.39 32.02 26.78
N THR A 156 6.23 31.44 27.65
CA THR A 156 5.89 30.32 28.55
C THR A 156 4.82 30.71 29.58
N ASP A 157 4.04 29.76 30.09
CA ASP A 157 3.04 29.94 31.17
C ASP A 157 1.98 31.03 30.90
N LYS A 158 1.58 31.19 29.63
CA LYS A 158 0.47 32.06 29.23
C LYS A 158 -0.78 31.21 28.99
N GLU A 159 -1.89 31.59 29.63
CA GLU A 159 -3.13 30.83 29.57
C GLU A 159 -3.90 31.08 28.27
N ILE A 160 -4.09 30.02 27.49
CA ILE A 160 -4.94 30.00 26.30
C ILE A 160 -6.23 29.25 26.63
N LEU A 161 -7.37 29.83 26.26
CA LEU A 161 -8.69 29.22 26.33
C LEU A 161 -9.04 28.58 24.98
N LEU A 162 -9.65 27.40 24.99
CA LEU A 162 -10.13 26.72 23.78
C LEU A 162 -11.65 26.54 23.83
N TYR A 163 -12.30 26.80 22.70
CA TYR A 163 -13.73 26.62 22.46
C TYR A 163 -13.95 25.71 21.24
N VAL A 164 -14.97 24.87 21.32
CA VAL A 164 -15.44 23.96 20.26
C VAL A 164 -16.86 24.37 19.88
N GLY A 165 -17.01 24.98 18.72
CA GLY A 165 -18.14 25.87 18.43
C GLY A 165 -18.27 26.95 19.52
N ASP A 166 -19.50 27.25 19.93
CA ASP A 166 -19.78 28.23 20.99
C ASP A 166 -19.48 27.74 22.43
N LYS A 167 -18.99 26.50 22.61
CA LYS A 167 -18.80 25.88 23.94
C LYS A 167 -17.35 25.94 24.37
N PHE A 168 -17.09 26.46 25.58
CA PHE A 168 -15.78 26.33 26.22
C PHE A 168 -15.43 24.85 26.42
N PHE A 169 -14.28 24.43 25.90
CA PHE A 169 -13.79 23.06 25.96
C PHE A 169 -12.78 22.88 27.10
N GLY A 170 -11.86 23.85 27.25
CA GLY A 170 -10.83 23.79 28.27
C GLY A 170 -9.82 24.93 28.14
N LYS A 171 -8.77 24.86 28.94
CA LYS A 171 -7.66 25.82 28.91
C LYS A 171 -6.34 25.10 29.15
N ASN A 172 -5.25 25.64 28.60
CA ASN A 172 -3.92 25.11 28.81
C ASN A 172 -2.89 26.25 28.83
N LEU A 173 -1.70 25.99 29.37
CA LEU A 173 -0.59 26.92 29.39
C LEU A 173 0.31 26.70 28.18
N THR A 174 0.93 27.77 27.69
CA THR A 174 1.98 27.70 26.69
C THR A 174 3.30 27.16 27.25
N ASN A 175 3.95 26.27 26.50
CA ASN A 175 5.29 25.78 26.78
C ASN A 175 6.39 26.76 26.31
N ASP A 176 7.66 26.39 26.47
CA ASP A 176 8.83 27.19 26.05
C ASP A 176 8.96 27.41 24.53
N GLU A 177 8.23 26.64 23.71
CA GLU A 177 8.11 26.84 22.26
C GLU A 177 6.89 27.72 21.89
N CYS A 178 6.24 28.31 22.89
CA CYS A 178 5.05 29.14 22.80
C CYS A 178 3.77 28.41 22.38
N PHE A 179 3.70 27.08 22.55
CA PHE A 179 2.55 26.26 22.16
C PHE A 179 1.71 25.80 23.35
N ALA A 180 0.39 25.82 23.19
CA ALA A 180 -0.58 25.15 24.04
C ALA A 180 -1.32 24.08 23.22
N ASP A 181 -1.39 22.86 23.74
CA ASP A 181 -1.89 21.68 23.03
C ASP A 181 -3.14 21.08 23.71
N TRP A 182 -4.08 20.52 22.93
CA TRP A 182 -5.23 19.74 23.40
C TRP A 182 -5.49 18.54 22.48
N THR A 183 -6.11 17.49 23.02
CA THR A 183 -6.67 16.40 22.21
C THR A 183 -8.20 16.40 22.35
N ILE A 184 -8.90 16.44 21.22
CA ILE A 184 -10.36 16.33 21.12
C ILE A 184 -10.70 14.93 20.58
N SER A 185 -11.70 14.25 21.15
CA SER A 185 -12.13 12.92 20.73
C SER A 185 -13.65 12.78 20.74
N ASN A 186 -14.19 11.87 19.92
CA ASN A 186 -15.63 11.64 19.74
C ASN A 186 -16.41 12.81 19.12
N SER A 187 -15.78 13.58 18.23
CA SER A 187 -16.45 14.65 17.48
C SER A 187 -17.44 14.10 16.44
N ASP A 188 -18.57 14.79 16.26
CA ASP A 188 -19.62 14.45 15.28
C ASP A 188 -19.24 14.76 13.83
N VAL A 189 -19.89 14.09 12.87
CA VAL A 189 -19.72 14.35 11.42
C VAL A 189 -20.20 15.77 11.08
N GLY A 190 -19.33 16.55 10.45
CA GLY A 190 -19.59 17.96 10.14
C GLY A 190 -18.32 18.82 10.17
N GLU A 191 -18.49 20.13 10.30
CA GLU A 191 -17.38 21.07 10.42
C GLU A 191 -17.08 21.36 11.90
N LEU A 192 -15.90 20.93 12.36
CA LEU A 192 -15.41 21.19 13.71
C LEU A 192 -14.77 22.58 13.76
N ASN A 193 -15.57 23.56 14.14
CA ASN A 193 -15.13 24.93 14.36
C ASN A 193 -14.40 25.05 15.71
N ILE A 194 -13.16 25.55 15.69
CA ILE A 194 -12.30 25.70 16.86
C ILE A 194 -11.90 27.16 17.02
N LYS A 195 -11.99 27.67 18.25
CA LYS A 195 -11.51 29.01 18.62
C LYS A 195 -10.55 28.93 19.80
N ALA A 196 -9.38 29.54 19.63
CA ALA A 196 -8.41 29.79 20.69
C ALA A 196 -8.45 31.28 21.10
N GLU A 197 -8.29 31.56 22.39
CA GLU A 197 -8.30 32.92 22.93
C GLU A 197 -7.25 33.11 24.03
N TYR A 198 -6.40 34.12 23.86
CA TYR A 198 -5.50 34.66 24.88
C TYR A 198 -6.07 35.99 25.39
N LYS A 199 -6.37 36.07 26.69
CA LYS A 199 -7.01 37.25 27.30
C LYS A 199 -6.07 38.46 27.54
N GLY A 200 -4.80 38.35 27.17
CA GLY A 200 -3.79 39.35 27.51
C GLY A 200 -3.44 39.38 29.00
N ASN A 201 -2.63 40.36 29.40
CA ASN A 201 -2.31 40.69 30.79
C ASN A 201 -1.87 42.17 30.87
N GLU A 202 -1.15 42.61 31.89
CA GLU A 202 -0.71 44.02 31.98
C GLU A 202 0.43 44.41 31.04
N ILE A 203 1.15 43.44 30.47
CA ILE A 203 2.24 43.66 29.51
C ILE A 203 1.73 43.48 28.08
N TYR A 204 0.87 42.50 27.83
CA TYR A 204 0.46 42.02 26.51
C TYR A 204 -1.03 42.25 26.25
N LYS A 205 -1.38 42.55 24.99
CA LYS A 205 -2.77 42.58 24.52
C LYS A 205 -3.39 41.19 24.50
N ASP A 206 -4.71 41.17 24.33
CA ASP A 206 -5.52 40.03 23.95
C ASP A 206 -5.32 39.64 22.47
N ALA A 207 -5.58 38.38 22.15
CA ALA A 207 -5.59 37.84 20.79
C ALA A 207 -6.51 36.62 20.69
N ASN A 208 -7.19 36.45 19.56
CA ASN A 208 -7.97 35.25 19.22
C ASN A 208 -7.48 34.65 17.91
N ALA A 209 -7.69 33.34 17.77
CA ALA A 209 -7.51 32.60 16.53
C ALA A 209 -8.72 31.68 16.33
N ASP A 210 -9.20 31.56 15.10
CA ASP A 210 -10.36 30.76 14.74
C ASP A 210 -9.99 29.93 13.50
N ASN A 211 -10.27 28.62 13.51
CA ASN A 211 -9.94 27.68 12.43
C ASN A 211 -10.94 26.51 12.42
N SER A 212 -11.17 25.86 11.28
CA SER A 212 -12.11 24.74 11.16
C SER A 212 -11.54 23.56 10.38
N ILE A 213 -11.97 22.36 10.73
CA ILE A 213 -11.64 21.12 10.01
C ILE A 213 -12.89 20.28 9.78
N ALA A 214 -13.01 19.70 8.59
CA ALA A 214 -14.13 18.82 8.25
C ALA A 214 -13.88 17.40 8.78
N ILE A 215 -14.85 16.87 9.53
CA ILE A 215 -14.95 15.45 9.90
C ILE A 215 -15.79 14.79 8.81
N ILE A 216 -15.09 14.24 7.81
CA ILE A 216 -15.63 14.18 6.43
C ILE A 216 -16.55 12.98 6.21
N SER A 217 -16.22 11.83 6.79
CA SER A 217 -17.01 10.60 6.64
C SER A 217 -16.83 9.64 7.82
N LYS A 218 -17.48 8.49 7.69
CA LYS A 218 -17.29 7.32 8.54
C LYS A 218 -15.90 6.74 8.31
N ILE A 219 -15.40 5.94 9.25
CA ILE A 219 -14.07 5.32 9.13
C ILE A 219 -14.09 4.28 7.97
N PRO A 220 -13.24 4.41 6.94
CA PRO A 220 -13.16 3.41 5.87
C PRO A 220 -12.51 2.11 6.36
N VAL A 221 -13.03 0.98 5.89
CA VAL A 221 -12.58 -0.38 6.30
C VAL A 221 -12.28 -1.28 5.09
N LYS A 222 -11.42 -2.26 5.31
CA LYS A 222 -11.06 -3.29 4.35
C LYS A 222 -11.33 -4.68 4.93
N ILE A 223 -12.10 -5.48 4.20
CA ILE A 223 -12.32 -6.90 4.47
C ILE A 223 -11.16 -7.70 3.88
N PHE A 224 -10.60 -8.61 4.66
CA PHE A 224 -9.60 -9.59 4.26
C PHE A 224 -10.24 -10.97 4.34
N ALA A 225 -10.36 -11.65 3.20
CA ALA A 225 -10.98 -12.96 3.11
C ALA A 225 -10.24 -13.79 2.07
N ASN A 226 -10.10 -15.10 2.31
CA ASN A 226 -9.29 -15.98 1.47
C ASN A 226 -10.17 -16.88 0.58
N SER A 227 -9.82 -16.98 -0.70
CA SER A 227 -10.26 -18.06 -1.58
C SER A 227 -9.75 -19.42 -1.09
N THR A 228 -10.41 -20.52 -1.48
CA THR A 228 -10.13 -21.85 -0.95
C THR A 228 -10.46 -22.98 -1.94
N GLU A 229 -9.60 -23.99 -2.01
CA GLU A 229 -9.79 -25.23 -2.76
C GLU A 229 -10.32 -26.32 -1.82
N VAL A 230 -11.42 -26.99 -2.20
CA VAL A 230 -12.11 -28.01 -1.39
C VAL A 230 -12.53 -29.18 -2.28
N GLU A 231 -12.54 -30.40 -1.74
CA GLU A 231 -13.04 -31.55 -2.50
C GLU A 231 -14.54 -31.75 -2.31
N LEU A 232 -15.28 -32.18 -3.33
CA LEU A 232 -16.74 -32.37 -3.28
C LEU A 232 -17.21 -33.34 -2.17
N LYS A 233 -16.33 -34.22 -1.68
CA LYS A 233 -16.58 -35.11 -0.54
C LYS A 233 -16.67 -34.37 0.81
N ASP A 234 -16.05 -33.19 0.91
CA ASP A 234 -15.94 -32.38 2.11
C ASP A 234 -17.17 -31.47 2.20
N LYS A 235 -18.25 -31.98 2.80
CA LYS A 235 -19.59 -31.35 2.77
C LYS A 235 -19.66 -29.89 3.20
N ASN A 236 -18.68 -29.40 3.97
CA ASN A 236 -18.58 -28.03 4.43
C ASN A 236 -17.20 -27.44 4.09
N VAL A 237 -17.18 -26.19 3.64
CA VAL A 237 -15.97 -25.38 3.49
C VAL A 237 -15.93 -24.26 4.53
N THR A 238 -14.74 -23.83 4.94
CA THR A 238 -14.55 -22.74 5.91
C THR A 238 -13.84 -21.56 5.26
N ILE A 239 -14.46 -20.38 5.29
CA ILE A 239 -13.91 -19.14 4.74
C ILE A 239 -13.52 -18.23 5.90
N SER A 240 -12.22 -18.09 6.14
CA SER A 240 -11.68 -17.18 7.16
C SER A 240 -11.76 -15.73 6.70
N THR A 241 -12.22 -14.85 7.59
CA THR A 241 -12.43 -13.42 7.34
C THR A 241 -11.96 -12.55 8.51
N ASP A 242 -11.25 -11.47 8.20
CA ASP A 242 -10.86 -10.39 9.12
C ASP A 242 -11.29 -9.04 8.51
N MET A 243 -11.44 -8.00 9.33
CA MET A 243 -11.79 -6.65 8.86
C MET A 243 -11.03 -5.61 9.66
N LYS A 244 -10.37 -4.69 8.96
CA LYS A 244 -9.52 -3.65 9.56
C LYS A 244 -9.86 -2.27 9.02
N ASP A 245 -9.63 -1.25 9.84
CA ASP A 245 -9.72 0.15 9.40
C ASP A 245 -8.45 0.63 8.69
N TYR A 246 -8.43 1.90 8.29
CA TYR A 246 -7.31 2.56 7.63
C TYR A 246 -6.00 2.60 8.44
N LEU A 247 -6.04 2.41 9.76
CA LEU A 247 -4.87 2.28 10.63
C LEU A 247 -4.45 0.82 10.85
N GLY A 248 -5.13 -0.14 10.22
CA GLY A 248 -4.90 -1.57 10.41
C GLY A 248 -5.41 -2.11 11.75
N ARG A 249 -6.23 -1.34 12.50
CA ARG A 249 -6.89 -1.81 13.72
C ARG A 249 -8.01 -2.77 13.32
N ASN A 250 -8.13 -3.91 14.00
CA ASN A 250 -9.25 -4.83 13.78
C ASN A 250 -10.58 -4.13 14.14
N VAL A 251 -11.66 -4.46 13.42
CA VAL A 251 -13.00 -3.88 13.60
C VAL A 251 -13.95 -4.97 14.13
N PRO A 252 -13.97 -5.21 15.46
CA PRO A 252 -14.70 -6.34 16.06
C PRO A 252 -16.21 -6.12 16.11
N ASN A 253 -16.93 -7.20 16.44
CA ASN A 253 -18.37 -7.22 16.77
C ASN A 253 -19.31 -6.71 15.65
N GLN A 254 -18.85 -6.68 14.40
CA GLN A 254 -19.66 -6.36 13.23
C GLN A 254 -20.37 -7.61 12.68
N THR A 255 -21.40 -7.41 11.85
CA THR A 255 -22.01 -8.49 11.07
C THR A 255 -21.47 -8.48 9.66
N LEU A 256 -20.83 -9.57 9.24
CA LEU A 256 -20.47 -9.83 7.85
C LEU A 256 -21.53 -10.73 7.21
N LYS A 257 -21.79 -10.51 5.92
CA LYS A 257 -22.69 -11.31 5.07
C LYS A 257 -21.88 -12.07 4.04
N LEU A 258 -22.24 -13.32 3.77
CA LEU A 258 -21.73 -14.09 2.63
C LEU A 258 -22.83 -14.20 1.59
N ILE A 259 -22.59 -13.66 0.40
CA ILE A 259 -23.56 -13.54 -0.69
C ILE A 259 -23.07 -14.35 -1.91
N SER A 260 -23.98 -15.11 -2.53
CA SER A 260 -23.77 -15.76 -3.82
C SER A 260 -24.88 -15.33 -4.78
N GLU A 261 -24.54 -14.92 -6.00
CA GLU A 261 -25.52 -14.49 -7.04
C GLU A 261 -26.55 -13.44 -6.55
N GLY A 262 -26.16 -12.57 -5.61
CA GLY A 262 -27.04 -11.58 -4.98
C GLY A 262 -27.98 -12.12 -3.89
N ARG A 263 -27.94 -13.42 -3.60
CA ARG A 263 -28.66 -14.06 -2.49
C ARG A 263 -27.76 -14.17 -1.25
N LEU A 264 -28.31 -13.85 -0.08
CA LEU A 264 -27.65 -14.06 1.21
C LEU A 264 -27.60 -15.57 1.52
N ILE A 265 -26.39 -16.10 1.72
CA ILE A 265 -26.16 -17.51 2.04
C ILE A 265 -25.92 -17.71 3.53
N ALA A 266 -25.15 -16.82 4.17
CA ALA A 266 -24.86 -16.86 5.60
C ALA A 266 -24.62 -15.46 6.19
N ASN A 267 -24.87 -15.33 7.49
CA ASN A 267 -24.44 -14.19 8.32
C ASN A 267 -23.39 -14.67 9.32
N LEU A 268 -22.44 -13.78 9.66
CA LEU A 268 -21.40 -14.03 10.65
C LEU A 268 -21.31 -12.82 11.58
N THR A 269 -21.52 -13.03 12.88
CA THR A 269 -21.18 -12.03 13.91
C THR A 269 -19.70 -12.19 14.29
N ALA A 270 -18.94 -11.10 14.24
CA ALA A 270 -17.47 -11.09 14.35
C ALA A 270 -16.90 -11.39 15.76
N GLU A 271 -17.62 -12.16 16.58
CA GLU A 271 -17.01 -13.04 17.59
C GLU A 271 -16.41 -14.30 16.94
N HIS A 272 -16.86 -14.63 15.73
CA HIS A 272 -16.36 -15.72 14.90
C HIS A 272 -15.67 -15.14 13.66
N ASN A 273 -14.44 -15.58 13.35
CA ASN A 273 -13.65 -15.10 12.21
C ASN A 273 -13.80 -15.99 10.96
N THR A 274 -14.84 -16.83 10.90
CA THR A 274 -14.97 -17.89 9.89
C THR A 274 -16.41 -18.16 9.52
N PHE A 275 -16.78 -17.99 8.25
CA PHE A 275 -18.01 -18.58 7.70
C PHE A 275 -17.82 -20.09 7.52
N VAL A 276 -18.82 -20.89 7.92
CA VAL A 276 -18.90 -22.31 7.55
C VAL A 276 -20.04 -22.46 6.55
N LEU A 277 -19.71 -22.86 5.33
CA LEU A 277 -20.63 -23.01 4.21
C LEU A 277 -20.82 -24.49 3.88
N ASN A 278 -22.07 -24.97 3.89
CA ASN A 278 -22.42 -26.28 3.36
C ASN A 278 -22.39 -26.22 1.81
N ILE A 279 -21.58 -27.06 1.20
CA ILE A 279 -21.40 -27.13 -0.26
C ILE A 279 -22.08 -28.35 -0.91
N SER A 280 -22.88 -29.11 -0.15
CA SER A 280 -23.54 -30.34 -0.64
C SER A 280 -24.52 -30.14 -1.81
N GLU A 281 -24.93 -28.90 -2.09
CA GLU A 281 -25.81 -28.52 -3.21
C GLU A 281 -25.08 -27.77 -4.34
N PHE A 282 -23.77 -27.56 -4.22
CA PHE A 282 -22.97 -26.85 -5.23
C PHE A 282 -22.43 -27.84 -6.28
N GLU A 283 -22.41 -27.42 -7.55
CA GLU A 283 -21.71 -28.14 -8.63
C GLU A 283 -20.19 -28.01 -8.51
N LEU A 284 -19.44 -28.85 -9.23
CA LEU A 284 -17.98 -28.68 -9.38
C LEU A 284 -17.66 -27.36 -10.11
N GLY A 285 -16.54 -26.73 -9.73
CA GLY A 285 -16.01 -25.50 -10.32
C GLY A 285 -15.70 -24.38 -9.32
N SER A 286 -15.20 -23.26 -9.85
CA SER A 286 -14.94 -22.04 -9.09
C SER A 286 -16.20 -21.19 -8.90
N HIS A 287 -16.63 -21.03 -7.64
CA HIS A 287 -17.80 -20.26 -7.24
C HIS A 287 -17.38 -18.92 -6.62
N ARG A 288 -17.75 -17.80 -7.26
CA ARG A 288 -17.50 -16.44 -6.75
C ARG A 288 -18.55 -16.06 -5.71
N LEU A 289 -18.12 -15.96 -4.47
CA LEU A 289 -18.89 -15.42 -3.35
C LEU A 289 -18.41 -13.99 -3.03
N GLN A 290 -19.26 -13.20 -2.39
CA GLN A 290 -18.92 -11.86 -1.93
C GLN A 290 -19.11 -11.79 -0.41
N VAL A 291 -18.06 -11.43 0.31
CA VAL A 291 -18.13 -11.06 1.73
C VAL A 291 -18.48 -9.57 1.79
N VAL A 292 -19.59 -9.22 2.45
CA VAL A 292 -20.14 -7.86 2.48
C VAL A 292 -20.34 -7.38 3.92
N PHE A 293 -19.98 -6.12 4.17
CA PHE A 293 -20.30 -5.36 5.35
C PHE A 293 -21.11 -4.13 4.93
N ASP A 294 -22.34 -3.97 5.43
CA ASP A 294 -23.22 -2.86 5.03
C ASP A 294 -22.78 -1.49 5.60
N GLY A 295 -21.74 -1.46 6.43
CA GLY A 295 -21.36 -0.32 7.24
C GLY A 295 -22.16 -0.21 8.55
N THR A 296 -21.82 0.78 9.36
CA THR A 296 -22.57 1.18 10.56
C THR A 296 -22.73 2.69 10.62
N GLU A 297 -23.09 3.27 11.76
CA GLU A 297 -22.94 4.71 12.00
C GLU A 297 -21.45 5.13 12.03
N ILE A 298 -20.54 4.23 12.41
CA ILE A 298 -19.11 4.53 12.62
C ILE A 298 -18.25 4.21 11.39
N TYR A 299 -18.55 3.10 10.71
CA TYR A 299 -17.71 2.56 9.62
C TYR A 299 -18.43 2.59 8.27
N GLU A 300 -17.68 2.82 7.19
CA GLU A 300 -18.19 2.73 5.82
C GLU A 300 -18.54 1.29 5.43
N ASN A 301 -19.33 1.12 4.36
CA ASN A 301 -19.59 -0.21 3.80
C ASN A 301 -18.34 -0.72 3.07
N ALA A 302 -18.20 -2.04 3.01
CA ALA A 302 -17.10 -2.69 2.31
C ALA A 302 -17.55 -4.04 1.73
N SER A 303 -16.86 -4.49 0.68
CA SER A 303 -16.99 -5.86 0.21
C SER A 303 -15.66 -6.40 -0.30
N ASN A 304 -15.52 -7.73 -0.32
CA ASN A 304 -14.40 -8.42 -0.94
C ASN A 304 -14.91 -9.72 -1.59
N ASP A 305 -14.33 -10.07 -2.74
CA ASP A 305 -14.67 -11.27 -3.49
C ASP A 305 -13.79 -12.44 -3.03
N VAL A 306 -14.40 -13.62 -2.83
CA VAL A 306 -13.68 -14.87 -2.57
C VAL A 306 -14.18 -15.96 -3.50
N PHE A 307 -13.28 -16.87 -3.86
CA PHE A 307 -13.57 -17.98 -4.74
C PHE A 307 -13.49 -19.30 -3.95
N VAL A 308 -14.54 -20.12 -4.07
CA VAL A 308 -14.54 -21.49 -3.56
C VAL A 308 -14.42 -22.42 -4.76
N GLU A 309 -13.26 -23.06 -4.89
CA GLU A 309 -12.96 -24.01 -5.97
C GLU A 309 -13.32 -25.42 -5.49
N ILE A 310 -14.47 -25.92 -5.94
CA ILE A 310 -14.98 -27.25 -5.60
C ILE A 310 -14.54 -28.22 -6.67
N ILE A 311 -13.65 -29.15 -6.32
CA ILE A 311 -13.02 -30.06 -7.28
C ILE A 311 -13.13 -31.52 -6.86
N ASN A 312 -12.88 -32.42 -7.81
CA ASN A 312 -12.50 -33.80 -7.51
C ASN A 312 -10.98 -33.96 -7.67
N LYS A 313 -10.38 -34.86 -6.87
CA LYS A 313 -8.97 -35.25 -6.96
C LYS A 313 -8.86 -36.74 -7.27
N TYR A 314 -8.06 -37.08 -8.27
CA TYR A 314 -7.81 -38.45 -8.70
C TYR A 314 -6.30 -38.70 -8.79
N ASN A 315 -5.90 -39.95 -8.69
CA ASN A 315 -4.57 -40.41 -9.08
C ASN A 315 -4.74 -41.44 -10.20
N ILE A 316 -4.28 -41.09 -11.40
CA ILE A 316 -4.44 -41.92 -12.60
C ILE A 316 -3.04 -42.23 -13.14
N SER A 317 -2.66 -43.51 -13.15
CA SER A 317 -1.32 -43.97 -13.58
C SER A 317 -0.14 -43.26 -12.86
N GLY A 318 -0.35 -42.75 -11.64
CA GLY A 318 0.65 -42.01 -10.86
C GLY A 318 0.57 -40.48 -10.95
N VAL A 319 -0.29 -39.93 -11.80
CA VAL A 319 -0.47 -38.49 -12.03
C VAL A 319 -1.57 -37.94 -11.14
N GLU A 320 -1.30 -36.82 -10.46
CA GLU A 320 -2.32 -36.05 -9.73
C GLU A 320 -3.23 -35.33 -10.73
N VAL A 321 -4.53 -35.65 -10.71
CA VAL A 321 -5.55 -35.00 -11.55
C VAL A 321 -6.52 -34.23 -10.65
N LYS A 322 -6.60 -32.92 -10.83
CA LYS A 322 -7.62 -32.04 -10.23
C LYS A 322 -8.66 -31.69 -11.29
N ALA A 323 -9.95 -31.74 -10.96
CA ALA A 323 -11.00 -31.41 -11.92
C ALA A 323 -12.15 -30.59 -11.32
N GLU A 324 -12.44 -29.45 -11.95
CA GLU A 324 -13.66 -28.64 -11.81
C GLU A 324 -14.87 -29.23 -12.56
N ILE A 325 -14.70 -30.37 -13.22
CA ILE A 325 -15.72 -31.04 -14.03
C ILE A 325 -15.66 -32.56 -13.82
N PRO A 326 -16.78 -33.28 -13.98
CA PRO A 326 -16.76 -34.75 -14.07
C PRO A 326 -15.86 -35.20 -15.23
N LEU A 327 -15.06 -36.25 -15.02
CA LEU A 327 -14.09 -36.71 -16.01
C LEU A 327 -14.76 -37.21 -17.30
N GLU A 328 -15.99 -37.70 -17.19
CA GLU A 328 -16.82 -38.15 -18.31
C GLU A 328 -17.11 -37.02 -19.30
N GLN A 329 -17.09 -35.76 -18.85
CA GLN A 329 -17.22 -34.60 -19.75
C GLN A 329 -15.99 -34.42 -20.64
N MET A 330 -14.82 -34.96 -20.26
CA MET A 330 -13.60 -34.90 -21.08
C MET A 330 -13.58 -35.91 -22.22
N PHE A 331 -14.50 -36.88 -22.24
CA PHE A 331 -14.45 -37.95 -23.23
C PHE A 331 -14.73 -37.44 -24.66
N ASN A 332 -13.77 -37.70 -25.55
CA ASN A 332 -13.74 -37.31 -26.95
C ASN A 332 -13.88 -35.80 -27.18
N LYS A 333 -13.31 -34.96 -26.31
CA LYS A 333 -13.26 -33.53 -26.57
C LYS A 333 -12.30 -33.25 -27.74
N LYS A 334 -12.74 -32.37 -28.64
CA LYS A 334 -11.82 -31.65 -29.52
C LYS A 334 -10.98 -30.70 -28.67
N ILE A 335 -9.66 -30.80 -28.72
CA ILE A 335 -8.75 -29.95 -27.96
C ILE A 335 -7.99 -28.98 -28.86
N SER A 336 -7.71 -27.79 -28.36
CA SER A 336 -6.79 -26.83 -28.97
C SER A 336 -5.60 -26.68 -28.02
N VAL A 337 -4.41 -27.06 -28.49
CA VAL A 337 -3.20 -27.21 -27.67
C VAL A 337 -2.33 -25.96 -27.72
N TYR A 338 -1.77 -25.58 -26.58
CA TYR A 338 -0.89 -24.43 -26.39
C TYR A 338 0.27 -24.83 -25.47
N THR A 339 1.49 -24.41 -25.78
CA THR A 339 2.71 -24.70 -25.02
C THR A 339 3.27 -23.46 -24.33
N ASP A 340 4.17 -23.64 -23.37
CA ASP A 340 5.05 -22.58 -22.84
C ASP A 340 6.37 -22.42 -23.65
N GLY A 341 6.58 -23.27 -24.66
CA GLY A 341 7.77 -23.30 -25.50
C GLY A 341 8.97 -24.07 -24.93
N SER A 342 8.81 -24.77 -23.79
CA SER A 342 9.79 -25.74 -23.31
C SER A 342 9.87 -26.97 -24.23
N ASN A 343 11.05 -27.61 -24.32
CA ASN A 343 11.20 -28.90 -24.98
C ASN A 343 10.21 -29.96 -24.43
N ALA A 344 9.95 -29.98 -23.13
CA ALA A 344 9.05 -30.95 -22.50
C ALA A 344 7.58 -30.70 -22.87
N SER A 345 7.15 -29.44 -22.95
CA SER A 345 5.78 -29.10 -23.36
C SER A 345 5.56 -29.27 -24.86
N GLU A 346 6.56 -28.94 -25.69
CA GLU A 346 6.55 -29.20 -27.14
C GLU A 346 6.51 -30.71 -27.45
N TYR A 347 7.36 -31.54 -26.81
CA TYR A 347 7.32 -33.00 -27.02
C TYR A 347 5.94 -33.58 -26.68
N CYS A 348 5.39 -33.18 -25.52
CA CYS A 348 4.06 -33.55 -25.07
C CYS A 348 2.96 -33.09 -26.05
N ALA A 349 3.07 -31.87 -26.60
CA ALA A 349 2.12 -31.35 -27.57
C ALA A 349 2.03 -32.18 -28.87
N TYR A 350 3.13 -32.79 -29.33
CA TYR A 350 3.11 -33.65 -30.52
C TYR A 350 2.30 -34.94 -30.33
N GLU A 351 2.14 -35.45 -29.10
CA GLU A 351 1.28 -36.62 -28.84
C GLU A 351 -0.21 -36.31 -29.13
N PHE A 352 -0.61 -35.06 -28.89
CA PHE A 352 -1.98 -34.58 -29.03
C PHE A 352 -2.41 -34.27 -30.46
N GLU A 353 -1.50 -34.24 -31.44
CA GLU A 353 -1.85 -34.04 -32.87
C GLU A 353 -2.88 -35.07 -33.37
N SER A 354 -2.90 -36.26 -32.78
CA SER A 354 -3.85 -37.35 -33.08
C SER A 354 -5.32 -37.02 -32.74
N ILE A 355 -5.57 -36.02 -31.87
CA ILE A 355 -6.90 -35.64 -31.38
C ILE A 355 -7.21 -34.12 -31.43
N ALA A 356 -6.26 -33.30 -31.90
CA ALA A 356 -6.38 -31.85 -31.90
C ALA A 356 -7.32 -31.30 -33.00
N ASP A 357 -8.07 -30.25 -32.66
CA ASP A 357 -8.76 -29.37 -33.62
C ASP A 357 -8.50 -27.91 -33.24
N GLN A 358 -7.84 -27.18 -34.12
CA GLN A 358 -7.34 -25.83 -33.85
C GLN A 358 -8.41 -24.73 -33.91
N LYS A 359 -9.67 -25.02 -34.31
CA LYS A 359 -10.63 -23.96 -34.66
C LYS A 359 -11.70 -23.60 -33.63
N ASN A 360 -11.96 -24.44 -32.62
CA ASN A 360 -12.80 -24.14 -31.43
C ASN A 360 -12.77 -25.34 -30.45
N GLY A 361 -11.58 -25.74 -29.99
CA GLY A 361 -11.43 -26.84 -29.02
C GLY A 361 -11.37 -26.39 -27.57
N TYR A 362 -11.43 -27.35 -26.65
CA TYR A 362 -11.10 -27.17 -25.23
C TYR A 362 -9.63 -26.75 -25.11
N SER A 363 -9.36 -25.65 -24.43
CA SER A 363 -8.03 -25.01 -24.43
C SER A 363 -7.06 -25.74 -23.50
N LEU A 364 -6.23 -26.60 -24.06
CA LEU A 364 -5.25 -27.39 -23.31
C LEU A 364 -3.91 -26.67 -23.30
N ARG A 365 -3.49 -26.19 -22.13
CA ARG A 365 -2.16 -25.59 -21.92
C ARG A 365 -1.21 -26.65 -21.39
N ILE A 366 -0.02 -26.72 -21.96
CA ILE A 366 1.03 -27.66 -21.58
C ILE A 366 2.24 -26.84 -21.14
N GLN A 367 2.75 -27.11 -19.95
CA GLN A 367 3.84 -26.38 -19.32
C GLN A 367 4.84 -27.33 -18.66
N GLU A 368 6.10 -26.92 -18.54
CA GLU A 368 7.10 -27.68 -17.79
C GLU A 368 6.95 -27.47 -16.27
N GLY A 369 7.28 -28.49 -15.46
CA GLY A 369 7.33 -28.35 -14.01
C GLY A 369 8.06 -29.46 -13.27
N ASN A 370 8.04 -29.36 -11.94
CA ASN A 370 8.77 -30.28 -11.05
C ASN A 370 8.04 -31.62 -10.80
N LYS A 371 6.75 -31.71 -11.13
CA LYS A 371 5.91 -32.92 -11.01
C LYS A 371 4.95 -33.02 -12.18
N ASP A 372 4.56 -34.24 -12.53
CA ASP A 372 3.43 -34.50 -13.42
C ASP A 372 2.11 -34.23 -12.69
N SER A 373 1.26 -33.38 -13.29
CA SER A 373 -0.11 -33.15 -12.80
C SER A 373 -1.00 -32.55 -13.88
N ILE A 374 -2.29 -32.85 -13.81
CA ILE A 374 -3.34 -32.35 -14.72
C ILE A 374 -4.34 -31.53 -13.90
N PHE A 375 -4.69 -30.34 -14.38
CA PHE A 375 -5.85 -29.57 -13.93
C PHE A 375 -6.88 -29.48 -15.06
N LEU A 376 -8.15 -29.73 -14.76
CA LEU A 376 -9.27 -29.69 -15.71
C LEU A 376 -10.29 -28.66 -15.26
N GLY A 377 -10.26 -27.48 -15.87
CA GLY A 377 -11.30 -26.46 -15.76
C GLY A 377 -12.46 -26.71 -16.74
N LYS A 378 -13.52 -25.90 -16.65
CA LYS A 378 -14.75 -26.06 -17.47
C LYS A 378 -14.49 -26.05 -18.99
N ASN A 379 -13.67 -25.12 -19.47
CA ASN A 379 -13.35 -24.90 -20.90
C ASN A 379 -11.84 -24.95 -21.23
N PHE A 380 -11.00 -25.15 -20.22
CA PHE A 380 -9.54 -25.17 -20.37
C PHE A 380 -8.93 -26.22 -19.44
N GLY A 381 -7.80 -26.80 -19.81
CA GLY A 381 -6.99 -27.67 -18.96
C GLY A 381 -5.54 -27.20 -18.89
N ILE A 382 -4.83 -27.63 -17.86
CA ILE A 382 -3.38 -27.41 -17.70
C ILE A 382 -2.72 -28.75 -17.44
N ILE A 383 -1.83 -29.18 -18.34
CA ILE A 383 -0.92 -30.31 -18.14
C ILE A 383 0.43 -29.73 -17.71
N THR A 384 0.88 -30.08 -16.51
CA THR A 384 2.24 -29.82 -16.07
C THR A 384 3.05 -31.09 -16.26
N VAL A 385 4.06 -31.01 -17.13
CA VAL A 385 4.91 -32.14 -17.54
C VAL A 385 6.23 -32.07 -16.80
N LYS A 386 6.65 -33.19 -16.20
CA LYS A 386 7.98 -33.28 -15.59
C LYS A 386 9.06 -33.48 -16.66
N GLN A 387 10.24 -32.87 -16.49
CA GLN A 387 11.39 -33.13 -17.38
C GLN A 387 11.68 -34.64 -17.47
N GLY A 388 11.55 -35.19 -18.67
CA GLY A 388 11.78 -36.61 -18.98
C GLY A 388 11.23 -36.99 -20.36
N TYR A 389 11.44 -38.24 -20.77
CA TYR A 389 10.85 -38.81 -22.00
C TYR A 389 9.61 -39.67 -21.72
N GLU A 390 9.20 -39.78 -20.45
CA GLU A 390 8.05 -40.60 -20.02
C GLU A 390 6.71 -39.87 -20.20
N MET A 391 6.73 -38.53 -20.23
CA MET A 391 5.60 -37.63 -20.55
C MET A 391 4.28 -38.09 -19.92
N LEU A 392 4.35 -38.50 -18.65
CA LEU A 392 3.34 -39.34 -18.02
C LEU A 392 1.98 -38.64 -17.92
N SER A 393 1.98 -37.34 -17.64
CA SER A 393 0.79 -36.49 -17.63
C SER A 393 0.14 -36.31 -19.02
N CYS A 394 0.91 -36.40 -20.10
CA CYS A 394 0.44 -36.31 -21.50
C CYS A 394 -0.28 -37.60 -21.89
N HIS A 395 0.43 -38.73 -21.72
CA HIS A 395 -0.11 -40.08 -21.90
C HIS A 395 -1.38 -40.32 -21.07
N VAL A 396 -1.41 -39.87 -19.81
CA VAL A 396 -2.59 -40.00 -18.94
C VAL A 396 -3.78 -39.17 -19.43
N PHE A 397 -3.58 -37.91 -19.86
CA PHE A 397 -4.68 -37.13 -20.45
C PHE A 397 -5.21 -37.80 -21.72
N LEU A 398 -4.34 -38.30 -22.60
CA LEU A 398 -4.75 -39.00 -23.82
C LEU A 398 -5.62 -40.23 -23.53
N CYS A 399 -5.25 -41.03 -22.52
CA CYS A 399 -6.06 -42.13 -22.04
C CYS A 399 -7.42 -41.66 -21.51
N MET A 400 -7.45 -40.60 -20.71
CA MET A 400 -8.69 -40.03 -20.16
C MET A 400 -9.63 -39.52 -21.26
N ASP A 401 -9.13 -38.72 -22.21
CA ASP A 401 -9.95 -38.19 -23.32
C ASP A 401 -10.54 -39.30 -24.20
N LYS A 402 -9.83 -40.43 -24.40
CA LYS A 402 -10.37 -41.56 -25.17
C LYS A 402 -11.06 -42.66 -24.33
N ASN A 403 -11.26 -42.42 -23.03
CA ASN A 403 -11.82 -43.41 -22.09
C ASN A 403 -11.11 -44.77 -22.17
N ILE A 404 -9.78 -44.74 -22.25
CA ILE A 404 -8.91 -45.92 -22.28
C ILE A 404 -8.47 -46.21 -20.85
N ASN A 405 -8.69 -47.43 -20.38
CA ASN A 405 -8.15 -47.87 -19.09
C ASN A 405 -6.64 -48.12 -19.24
N CYS A 406 -5.82 -47.25 -18.64
CA CYS A 406 -4.38 -47.20 -18.85
C CYS A 406 -3.55 -47.43 -17.57
N SER A 407 -2.56 -48.32 -17.65
CA SER A 407 -1.45 -48.42 -16.68
C SER A 407 -0.11 -48.13 -17.35
N ILE A 408 0.22 -46.84 -17.48
CA ILE A 408 1.40 -46.37 -18.23
C ILE A 408 2.73 -46.76 -17.56
N PRO A 409 2.91 -46.64 -16.22
CA PRO A 409 4.16 -47.07 -15.57
C PRO A 409 4.44 -48.57 -15.74
N ASP A 410 3.41 -49.42 -15.61
CA ASP A 410 3.56 -50.87 -15.78
C ASP A 410 3.98 -51.22 -17.21
N VAL A 411 3.39 -50.55 -18.21
CA VAL A 411 3.75 -50.75 -19.63
C VAL A 411 5.19 -50.32 -19.89
N PHE A 412 5.62 -49.17 -19.35
CA PHE A 412 7.00 -48.71 -19.47
C PHE A 412 8.01 -49.70 -18.83
N GLU A 413 7.70 -50.20 -17.63
CA GLU A 413 8.54 -51.19 -16.95
C GLU A 413 8.59 -52.53 -17.72
N ALA A 414 7.44 -52.99 -18.24
CA ALA A 414 7.35 -54.20 -19.06
C ALA A 414 8.14 -54.08 -20.38
N ILE A 415 8.12 -52.91 -21.03
CA ILE A 415 8.93 -52.61 -22.22
C ILE A 415 10.44 -52.71 -21.92
N GLY A 416 10.86 -52.37 -20.70
CA GLY A 416 12.23 -52.57 -20.23
C GLY A 416 12.62 -54.03 -19.99
N LYS A 417 11.65 -54.86 -19.58
CA LYS A 417 11.81 -56.30 -19.28
C LYS A 417 11.77 -57.23 -20.50
N LEU A 418 11.46 -56.73 -21.69
CA LEU A 418 11.40 -57.54 -22.92
C LEU A 418 12.78 -58.11 -23.32
N GLU A 419 12.95 -59.43 -23.19
CA GLU A 419 14.12 -60.16 -23.71
C GLU A 419 14.21 -60.11 -25.23
N ASN A 420 13.05 -60.32 -25.89
CA ASN A 420 12.83 -60.19 -27.32
C ASN A 420 11.70 -59.17 -27.55
N LEU A 421 11.75 -58.47 -28.68
CA LEU A 421 10.71 -57.55 -29.12
C LEU A 421 9.54 -58.34 -29.74
N SER A 422 8.94 -59.23 -28.95
CA SER A 422 7.81 -60.06 -29.34
C SER A 422 6.54 -59.22 -29.46
N ILE A 423 5.83 -59.37 -30.57
CA ILE A 423 4.54 -58.73 -30.83
C ILE A 423 3.55 -59.76 -31.38
N ALA A 424 2.30 -59.73 -30.95
CA ALA A 424 1.25 -60.65 -31.36
C ALA A 424 0.00 -59.88 -31.77
N LEU A 425 -0.66 -60.35 -32.83
CA LEU A 425 -1.90 -59.77 -33.37
C LEU A 425 -2.94 -60.88 -33.49
N ASP A 426 -4.18 -60.66 -33.03
CA ASP A 426 -5.23 -61.66 -33.26
C ASP A 426 -5.66 -61.71 -34.74
N LYS A 427 -5.98 -62.92 -35.22
CA LYS A 427 -6.11 -63.20 -36.66
C LYS A 427 -7.30 -62.51 -37.33
N ASP A 428 -8.27 -62.07 -36.54
CA ASP A 428 -9.47 -61.34 -36.92
C ASP A 428 -9.29 -59.82 -36.80
N VAL A 429 -8.15 -59.34 -36.30
CA VAL A 429 -7.85 -57.91 -36.17
C VAL A 429 -7.63 -57.31 -37.56
N SER A 430 -8.58 -56.49 -38.01
CA SER A 430 -8.64 -55.91 -39.36
C SER A 430 -8.39 -54.39 -39.35
N GLY A 431 -8.62 -53.73 -40.48
CA GLY A 431 -8.76 -52.28 -40.58
C GLY A 431 -7.64 -51.45 -39.93
N LYS A 432 -8.02 -50.56 -39.01
CA LYS A 432 -7.11 -49.60 -38.36
C LYS A 432 -6.18 -50.27 -37.32
N PRO A 433 -6.65 -51.16 -36.43
CA PRO A 433 -5.76 -51.98 -35.60
C PRO A 433 -4.64 -52.73 -36.35
N LEU A 434 -4.88 -53.19 -37.58
CA LEU A 434 -3.82 -53.78 -38.41
C LEU A 434 -2.75 -52.74 -38.83
N ALA A 435 -3.12 -51.48 -39.05
CA ALA A 435 -2.14 -50.40 -39.28
C ALA A 435 -1.31 -50.13 -38.01
N VAL A 436 -1.98 -50.01 -36.86
CA VAL A 436 -1.37 -49.84 -35.52
C VAL A 436 -0.31 -50.93 -35.25
N TYR A 437 -0.62 -52.19 -35.54
CA TYR A 437 0.34 -53.31 -35.45
C TYR A 437 1.58 -53.12 -36.33
N ASN A 438 1.41 -52.69 -37.59
CA ASN A 438 2.52 -52.46 -38.50
C ASN A 438 3.41 -51.29 -38.05
N GLU A 439 2.82 -50.23 -37.52
CA GLU A 439 3.50 -49.04 -36.98
C GLU A 439 4.28 -49.33 -35.69
N ILE A 440 3.70 -50.08 -34.75
CA ILE A 440 4.40 -50.56 -33.56
C ILE A 440 5.55 -51.48 -33.98
N ARG A 441 5.34 -52.40 -34.93
CA ARG A 441 6.40 -53.28 -35.46
C ARG A 441 7.53 -52.50 -36.15
N GLY A 442 7.23 -51.41 -36.85
CA GLY A 442 8.23 -50.48 -37.40
C GLY A 442 9.06 -49.80 -36.32
N THR A 443 8.41 -49.39 -35.23
CA THR A 443 9.03 -48.76 -34.05
C THR A 443 9.91 -49.74 -33.27
N LEU A 444 9.49 -51.00 -33.12
CA LEU A 444 10.34 -52.10 -32.66
C LEU A 444 11.54 -52.32 -33.60
N GLY A 445 11.36 -52.10 -34.91
CA GLY A 445 12.44 -52.08 -35.92
C GLY A 445 13.54 -51.07 -35.61
N TYR A 446 13.17 -49.82 -35.29
CA TYR A 446 14.14 -48.81 -34.86
C TYR A 446 14.84 -49.21 -33.54
N LYS A 447 14.09 -49.70 -32.56
CA LYS A 447 14.65 -50.16 -31.28
C LYS A 447 15.63 -51.33 -31.45
N GLN A 448 15.34 -52.27 -32.36
CA GLN A 448 16.27 -53.33 -32.77
C GLN A 448 17.55 -52.72 -33.37
N ALA A 449 17.44 -51.83 -34.36
CA ALA A 449 18.60 -51.22 -35.01
C ALA A 449 19.50 -50.47 -34.01
N TYR A 450 18.90 -49.69 -33.10
CA TYR A 450 19.61 -48.96 -32.04
C TYR A 450 20.36 -49.88 -31.07
N LEU A 451 19.72 -50.98 -30.64
CA LEU A 451 20.33 -51.96 -29.73
C LEU A 451 21.45 -52.76 -30.41
N VAL A 452 21.25 -53.15 -31.68
CA VAL A 452 22.26 -53.84 -32.50
C VAL A 452 23.48 -52.94 -32.75
N GLN A 453 23.28 -51.65 -33.03
CA GLN A 453 24.38 -50.66 -33.14
C GLN A 453 25.18 -50.52 -31.82
N LYS A 454 24.54 -50.78 -30.67
CA LYS A 454 25.18 -50.85 -29.35
C LYS A 454 25.66 -52.25 -28.96
N GLY A 455 25.73 -53.20 -29.90
CA GLY A 455 26.24 -54.55 -29.70
C GLY A 455 25.28 -55.53 -29.00
N ARG A 456 24.05 -55.11 -28.67
CA ARG A 456 23.01 -55.99 -28.12
C ARG A 456 22.12 -56.52 -29.25
N GLN A 457 22.41 -57.73 -29.73
CA GLN A 457 21.49 -58.45 -30.60
C GLN A 457 20.16 -58.68 -29.88
N ILE A 458 19.05 -58.39 -30.56
CA ILE A 458 17.68 -58.63 -30.09
C ILE A 458 16.81 -58.96 -31.29
N TYR A 459 15.80 -59.82 -31.12
CA TYR A 459 14.91 -60.23 -32.20
C TYR A 459 13.52 -59.64 -32.04
N ILE A 460 12.91 -59.24 -33.16
CA ILE A 460 11.49 -58.92 -33.27
C ILE A 460 10.77 -60.19 -33.67
N LYS A 461 9.92 -60.72 -32.79
CA LYS A 461 9.14 -61.93 -33.07
C LYS A 461 7.66 -61.59 -33.27
N PRO A 462 7.20 -61.40 -34.52
CA PRO A 462 5.78 -61.21 -34.80
C PRO A 462 5.03 -62.55 -34.82
N TYR A 463 3.93 -62.64 -34.07
CA TYR A 463 3.05 -63.79 -34.01
C TYR A 463 1.63 -63.42 -34.47
N LEU A 464 0.92 -64.39 -35.05
CA LEU A 464 -0.53 -64.34 -35.21
C LEU A 464 -1.17 -65.20 -34.11
N ILE A 465 -2.15 -64.64 -33.39
CA ILE A 465 -2.94 -65.38 -32.40
C ILE A 465 -4.05 -66.13 -33.15
N ASN A 466 -4.27 -67.38 -32.77
CA ASN A 466 -5.23 -68.28 -33.39
C ASN A 466 -5.94 -69.06 -32.28
N GLY A 467 -6.81 -68.37 -31.54
CA GLY A 467 -7.37 -68.89 -30.29
C GLY A 467 -6.30 -68.92 -29.20
N SER A 468 -6.01 -70.09 -28.63
CA SER A 468 -4.99 -70.25 -27.58
C SER A 468 -3.55 -70.43 -28.08
N LYS A 469 -3.31 -70.34 -29.38
CA LYS A 469 -1.99 -70.54 -30.01
C LYS A 469 -1.46 -69.27 -30.66
N CYS A 470 -0.16 -69.06 -30.57
CA CYS A 470 0.57 -67.99 -31.24
C CYS A 470 1.52 -68.60 -32.28
N GLU A 471 1.29 -68.29 -33.55
CA GLU A 471 2.05 -68.80 -34.71
C GLU A 471 3.03 -67.73 -35.21
N LEU A 472 4.33 -68.03 -35.20
CA LEU A 472 5.37 -67.07 -35.60
C LEU A 472 5.32 -66.78 -37.11
N SER A 473 5.14 -65.50 -37.45
CA SER A 473 5.16 -64.99 -38.83
C SER A 473 6.61 -64.89 -39.35
N PRO A 474 6.98 -65.61 -40.43
CA PRO A 474 8.33 -65.56 -40.98
C PRO A 474 8.76 -64.13 -41.33
N THR A 475 9.91 -63.70 -40.81
CA THR A 475 10.32 -62.28 -40.84
C THR A 475 11.80 -62.13 -41.14
N ARG A 476 12.11 -61.35 -42.18
CA ARG A 476 13.48 -61.06 -42.62
C ARG A 476 13.70 -59.55 -42.68
N THR A 477 14.73 -59.06 -42.01
CA THR A 477 15.16 -57.65 -42.00
C THR A 477 16.67 -57.56 -42.22
N ALA A 478 17.26 -56.35 -42.16
CA ALA A 478 18.71 -56.18 -42.14
C ALA A 478 19.41 -56.76 -40.88
N HIS A 479 18.66 -57.09 -39.82
CA HIS A 479 19.19 -57.51 -38.52
C HIS A 479 18.72 -58.90 -38.05
N GLN A 480 17.81 -59.55 -38.79
CA GLN A 480 17.33 -60.90 -38.48
C GLN A 480 16.78 -61.66 -39.70
N ASN A 481 16.77 -62.99 -39.61
CA ASN A 481 16.17 -63.87 -40.60
C ASN A 481 15.47 -65.04 -39.90
N LEU A 482 14.19 -64.84 -39.54
CA LEU A 482 13.37 -65.82 -38.84
C LEU A 482 12.50 -66.58 -39.86
N THR A 483 12.92 -67.80 -40.22
CA THR A 483 12.23 -68.66 -41.21
C THR A 483 11.65 -69.94 -40.62
N VAL A 484 11.96 -70.25 -39.35
CA VAL A 484 11.44 -71.42 -38.64
C VAL A 484 9.98 -71.17 -38.25
N LYS A 485 9.10 -72.15 -38.48
CA LYS A 485 7.75 -72.14 -37.91
C LYS A 485 7.83 -72.48 -36.42
N GLU A 486 7.58 -71.48 -35.57
CA GLU A 486 7.41 -71.65 -34.13
C GLU A 486 5.91 -71.49 -33.81
N VAL A 487 5.37 -72.39 -32.98
CA VAL A 487 3.99 -72.29 -32.45
C VAL A 487 4.04 -72.52 -30.95
N ASN A 488 3.49 -71.60 -30.17
CA ASN A 488 3.49 -71.65 -28.71
C ASN A 488 2.11 -71.28 -28.12
N ASP A 489 1.91 -71.49 -26.81
CA ASP A 489 0.65 -71.24 -26.09
C ASP A 489 0.41 -69.75 -25.73
N CYS A 490 0.95 -68.82 -26.53
CA CYS A 490 0.93 -67.37 -26.26
C CYS A 490 1.47 -66.98 -24.87
N ASN A 491 2.32 -67.82 -24.28
CA ASN A 491 2.83 -67.65 -22.91
C ASN A 491 4.26 -67.07 -22.93
N PHE A 492 4.37 -65.82 -23.37
CA PHE A 492 5.61 -65.05 -23.41
C PHE A 492 5.34 -63.58 -23.11
N SER A 493 6.31 -62.87 -22.55
CA SER A 493 6.27 -61.42 -22.42
C SER A 493 6.42 -60.77 -23.79
N GLY A 494 5.50 -59.86 -24.13
CA GLY A 494 5.43 -59.21 -25.44
C GLY A 494 4.28 -58.22 -25.50
N ILE A 495 4.10 -57.59 -26.66
CA ILE A 495 2.99 -56.69 -26.97
C ILE A 495 1.91 -57.51 -27.69
N PHE A 496 0.68 -57.50 -27.20
CA PHE A 496 -0.45 -58.23 -27.78
C PHE A 496 -1.53 -57.22 -28.19
N ILE A 497 -2.02 -57.34 -29.43
CA ILE A 497 -3.04 -56.48 -30.01
C ILE A 497 -4.26 -57.32 -30.34
N ARG A 498 -5.42 -56.95 -29.79
CA ARG A 498 -6.66 -57.74 -29.81
C ARG A 498 -7.89 -56.89 -30.09
N ASN A 499 -8.87 -57.49 -30.76
CA ASN A 499 -10.23 -56.98 -30.82
C ASN A 499 -10.89 -57.09 -29.43
N ALA A 500 -11.53 -56.01 -28.95
CA ALA A 500 -12.35 -55.99 -27.74
C ALA A 500 -13.36 -54.83 -27.76
N ASP A 501 -14.48 -54.97 -27.04
CA ASP A 501 -15.51 -53.94 -26.93
C ASP A 501 -15.09 -52.76 -26.03
N GLU A 502 -14.15 -52.99 -25.10
CA GLU A 502 -13.58 -51.98 -24.20
C GLU A 502 -12.14 -51.66 -24.59
N ARG A 503 -11.71 -50.40 -24.36
CA ARG A 503 -10.35 -49.94 -24.65
C ARG A 503 -9.42 -50.07 -23.44
N PHE A 504 -8.33 -50.81 -23.62
CA PHE A 504 -7.35 -51.06 -22.56
C PHE A 504 -5.91 -50.95 -23.09
N MET A 505 -5.05 -50.27 -22.32
CA MET A 505 -3.61 -50.24 -22.53
C MET A 505 -2.87 -50.45 -21.20
N GLY A 506 -2.35 -51.65 -20.97
CA GLY A 506 -1.75 -51.99 -19.68
C GLY A 506 -1.04 -53.34 -19.68
N VAL A 507 -0.67 -53.81 -18.49
CA VAL A 507 -0.06 -55.12 -18.31
C VAL A 507 -1.04 -56.09 -17.64
N LYS A 508 -1.30 -57.24 -18.28
CA LYS A 508 -1.97 -58.39 -17.65
C LYS A 508 -1.10 -59.63 -17.89
N ASP A 509 -0.94 -60.49 -16.89
CA ASP A 509 -0.16 -61.75 -16.99
C ASP A 509 1.27 -61.60 -17.57
N GLY A 510 1.94 -60.47 -17.29
CA GLY A 510 3.28 -60.16 -17.82
C GLY A 510 3.33 -59.73 -19.29
N LYS A 511 2.17 -59.46 -19.91
CA LYS A 511 1.98 -59.10 -21.32
C LYS A 511 1.47 -57.67 -21.41
N ILE A 512 2.07 -56.87 -22.29
CA ILE A 512 1.56 -55.55 -22.65
C ILE A 512 0.38 -55.80 -23.58
N LEU A 513 -0.83 -55.42 -23.19
CA LEU A 513 -2.02 -55.59 -24.00
C LEU A 513 -2.51 -54.23 -24.52
N LEU A 514 -2.80 -54.19 -25.82
CA LEU A 514 -3.65 -53.17 -26.44
C LEU A 514 -4.93 -53.88 -26.89
N GLU A 515 -6.06 -53.55 -26.26
CA GLU A 515 -7.36 -54.18 -26.52
C GLU A 515 -8.36 -53.08 -26.91
N GLY A 516 -9.15 -53.27 -27.97
CA GLY A 516 -10.12 -52.29 -28.47
C GLY A 516 -10.69 -52.65 -29.85
N ASP A 517 -11.52 -51.79 -30.45
CA ASP A 517 -12.31 -52.10 -31.64
C ASP A 517 -11.64 -51.75 -32.99
N GLU A 518 -12.31 -52.10 -34.09
CA GLU A 518 -11.86 -51.78 -35.46
C GLU A 518 -11.82 -50.26 -35.75
N THR A 519 -12.43 -49.42 -34.92
CA THR A 519 -12.56 -47.98 -35.15
C THR A 519 -11.32 -47.18 -34.73
N GLY A 520 -10.46 -47.71 -33.84
CA GLY A 520 -9.03 -47.38 -33.84
C GLY A 520 -8.29 -47.38 -32.49
N LEU A 521 -7.14 -48.06 -32.47
CA LEU A 521 -6.15 -48.09 -31.38
C LEU A 521 -5.04 -47.02 -31.53
N PHE A 522 -5.35 -45.84 -32.11
CA PHE A 522 -4.33 -44.84 -32.48
C PHE A 522 -3.69 -44.10 -31.30
N VAL A 523 -4.41 -43.93 -30.19
CA VAL A 523 -3.86 -43.28 -29.00
C VAL A 523 -2.94 -44.24 -28.26
N GLU A 524 -3.35 -45.50 -28.15
CA GLU A 524 -2.56 -46.61 -27.65
C GLU A 524 -1.29 -46.81 -28.50
N GLU A 525 -1.38 -46.70 -29.83
CA GLU A 525 -0.24 -46.68 -30.75
C GLU A 525 0.70 -45.51 -30.44
N THR A 526 0.15 -44.30 -30.31
CA THR A 526 0.91 -43.06 -30.07
C THR A 526 1.70 -43.15 -28.76
N ILE A 527 1.00 -43.43 -27.65
CA ILE A 527 1.59 -43.64 -26.33
C ILE A 527 2.67 -44.74 -26.41
N LEU A 528 2.33 -45.90 -26.99
CA LEU A 528 3.28 -47.02 -27.02
C LEU A 528 4.51 -46.71 -27.90
N LYS A 529 4.38 -45.93 -28.97
CA LYS A 529 5.51 -45.44 -29.78
C LYS A 529 6.48 -44.60 -28.96
N TRP A 530 5.96 -43.61 -28.22
CA TRP A 530 6.76 -42.74 -27.36
C TRP A 530 7.43 -43.52 -26.23
N LEU A 531 6.73 -44.46 -25.58
CA LEU A 531 7.32 -45.34 -24.55
C LEU A 531 8.38 -46.32 -25.09
N ILE A 532 8.23 -46.82 -26.34
CA ILE A 532 9.20 -47.76 -26.94
C ILE A 532 10.48 -47.05 -27.39
N ALA A 533 10.34 -45.92 -28.10
CA ALA A 533 11.44 -45.20 -28.75
C ALA A 533 11.11 -43.70 -28.97
N PRO A 534 11.17 -42.86 -27.92
CA PRO A 534 10.69 -41.48 -27.97
C PRO A 534 11.47 -40.62 -28.98
N GLY A 535 12.80 -40.79 -29.02
CA GLY A 535 13.66 -40.14 -30.02
C GLY A 535 13.40 -40.57 -31.47
N TYR A 536 12.70 -41.69 -31.72
CA TYR A 536 12.29 -42.08 -33.07
C TYR A 536 10.95 -41.45 -33.45
N ALA A 537 9.97 -41.46 -32.54
CA ALA A 537 8.68 -40.81 -32.74
C ALA A 537 8.87 -39.32 -33.13
N TYR A 538 9.71 -38.60 -32.39
CA TYR A 538 10.09 -37.22 -32.68
C TYR A 538 10.80 -37.05 -34.05
N ASN A 539 11.84 -37.85 -34.33
CA ASN A 539 12.61 -37.73 -35.58
C ASN A 539 11.84 -38.15 -36.84
N LEU A 540 10.83 -39.03 -36.73
CA LEU A 540 9.88 -39.28 -37.80
C LEU A 540 9.02 -38.02 -38.07
N ARG A 541 8.52 -37.39 -37.00
CA ARG A 541 7.53 -36.31 -37.16
C ARG A 541 8.12 -35.04 -37.75
N ILE A 542 9.34 -34.65 -37.38
CA ILE A 542 10.07 -33.54 -38.03
C ILE A 542 10.12 -33.72 -39.54
N LYS A 543 10.49 -34.92 -40.02
CA LYS A 543 10.61 -35.19 -41.46
C LYS A 543 9.27 -35.02 -42.16
N ASN A 544 8.22 -35.59 -41.58
CA ASN A 544 6.84 -35.51 -42.08
C ASN A 544 6.17 -34.13 -41.89
N GLN A 545 6.91 -33.11 -41.43
CA GLN A 545 6.53 -31.69 -41.43
C GLN A 545 7.44 -30.84 -42.35
N SER A 546 8.48 -31.45 -42.94
CA SER A 546 9.44 -30.84 -43.88
C SER A 546 9.28 -31.32 -45.33
N GLU A 547 8.27 -32.14 -45.59
CA GLU A 547 7.82 -32.65 -46.89
C GLU A 547 6.39 -32.18 -47.17
#